data_AF-A0A970TP45-F1
#
_entry.id   AF-A0A970TP45-F1
#
_cell.length_a   1.000
_cell.length_b   1.000
_cell.length_c   1.000
_cell.angle_alpha   90.00
_cell.angle_beta   90.00
_cell.angle_gamma   90.00
#
_symmetry.space_group_name_H-M   'P 1'
#
loop_
_entity.id
_entity.type
_entity.pdbx_description
1 polymer ?
#
loop_
_entity_poly.entity_id
_entity_poly.type
_entity_poly.pdbx_seq_one_letter_code
_entity_poly.pdbx_strand_id
1 'polypeptide(L)'
;MFETMFKALGEPTRLKILKLLAVKDLCVCDLEEIMQASQPRISQHLKVLKQARLVNERREGQRRVCSLNRSLLNHNINEFLNYLEEPLENNPDLSEELFRLQCLDGQSCLRKYGKAEHKQNTK
;
A
#
# COMPACT_ATOMS: atom_id res chain seq x y z
N MET A 1 10.37 6.84 -2.77
CA MET A 1 9.75 6.23 -1.57
C MET A 1 8.62 5.31 -2.00
N PHE A 2 8.46 4.18 -1.32
CA PHE A 2 7.46 3.10 -1.49
C PHE A 2 5.97 3.53 -1.55
N GLU A 3 5.64 4.83 -1.49
CA GLU A 3 4.30 5.39 -1.48
C GLU A 3 3.43 4.96 -2.67
N THR A 4 3.93 5.08 -3.91
CA THR A 4 3.19 4.69 -5.12
C THR A 4 2.83 3.20 -5.10
N MET A 5 3.71 2.36 -4.54
CA MET A 5 3.44 0.95 -4.33
C MET A 5 2.28 0.75 -3.35
N PHE A 6 2.35 1.35 -2.15
CA PHE A 6 1.28 1.20 -1.16
C PHE A 6 -0.06 1.76 -1.62
N LYS A 7 -0.08 2.89 -2.33
CA LYS A 7 -1.28 3.44 -2.99
C LYS A 7 -1.87 2.44 -3.99
N ALA A 8 -1.04 1.77 -4.77
CA ALA A 8 -1.51 0.71 -5.65
C ALA A 8 -2.01 -0.51 -4.87
N LEU A 9 -1.34 -0.94 -3.81
CA LEU A 9 -1.75 -2.10 -3.01
C LEU A 9 -3.03 -1.88 -2.19
N GLY A 10 -3.41 -0.63 -1.89
CA GLY A 10 -4.61 -0.29 -1.12
C GLY A 10 -5.96 -0.57 -1.77
N GLU A 11 -6.01 -1.28 -2.91
CA GLU A 11 -7.27 -1.64 -3.59
C GLU A 11 -7.42 -3.16 -3.73
N PRO A 12 -8.56 -3.73 -3.28
CA PRO A 12 -8.73 -5.18 -3.20
C PRO A 12 -8.60 -5.93 -4.52
N THR A 13 -9.10 -5.38 -5.63
CA THR A 13 -9.07 -6.02 -6.95
C THR A 13 -7.64 -6.14 -7.46
N ARG A 14 -6.81 -5.11 -7.26
CA ARG A 14 -5.37 -5.15 -7.57
C ARG A 14 -4.64 -6.20 -6.76
N LEU A 15 -4.95 -6.38 -5.47
CA LEU A 15 -4.37 -7.45 -4.66
C LEU A 15 -4.73 -8.84 -5.19
N LYS A 16 -5.98 -9.04 -5.61
CA LYS A 16 -6.42 -10.29 -6.27
C LYS A 16 -5.65 -10.55 -7.56
N ILE A 17 -5.48 -9.53 -8.42
CA ILE A 17 -4.69 -9.64 -9.65
C ILE A 17 -3.24 -10.05 -9.32
N LEU A 18 -2.59 -9.37 -8.36
CA LEU A 18 -1.22 -9.72 -7.96
C LEU A 18 -1.13 -11.14 -7.41
N LYS A 19 -2.14 -11.60 -6.65
CA LYS A 19 -2.18 -12.98 -6.16
C LYS A 19 -2.29 -14.00 -7.29
N LEU A 20 -3.09 -13.73 -8.33
CA LEU A 20 -3.18 -14.58 -9.53
C LEU A 20 -1.85 -14.59 -10.29
N LEU A 21 -1.25 -13.40 -10.51
CA LEU A 21 0.05 -13.26 -11.17
C LEU A 21 1.21 -13.86 -10.37
N ALA A 22 1.04 -14.04 -9.06
CA ALA A 22 2.02 -14.76 -8.24
C ALA A 22 2.01 -16.28 -8.53
N VAL A 23 0.89 -16.83 -9.00
CA VAL A 23 0.77 -18.26 -9.34
C VAL A 23 1.25 -18.50 -10.77
N LYS A 24 0.84 -17.64 -11.71
CA LYS A 24 1.15 -17.81 -13.13
C LYS A 24 1.14 -16.46 -13.86
N ASP A 25 1.94 -16.35 -14.90
CA ASP A 25 1.84 -15.27 -15.87
C ASP A 25 0.53 -15.39 -16.70
N LEU A 26 -0.22 -14.29 -16.81
CA LEU A 26 -1.56 -14.28 -17.39
C LEU A 26 -1.71 -13.10 -18.35
N CYS A 27 -2.43 -13.28 -19.45
CA CYS A 27 -2.84 -12.17 -20.29
C CYS A 27 -4.11 -11.50 -19.74
N VAL A 28 -4.48 -10.35 -20.31
CA VAL A 28 -5.69 -9.62 -19.90
C VAL A 28 -6.96 -10.46 -20.07
N CYS A 29 -7.06 -11.26 -21.13
CA CYS A 29 -8.20 -12.14 -21.39
C CYS A 29 -8.31 -13.26 -20.34
N ASP A 30 -7.19 -13.86 -19.92
CA ASP A 30 -7.21 -14.88 -18.85
C ASP A 30 -7.70 -14.25 -17.53
N LEU A 31 -7.26 -13.02 -17.22
CA LEU A 31 -7.69 -12.31 -16.02
C LEU A 31 -9.18 -11.92 -16.08
N GLU A 32 -9.69 -11.51 -17.24
CA GLU A 32 -11.11 -11.26 -17.46
C GLU A 32 -11.96 -12.51 -17.20
N GLU A 33 -11.55 -13.65 -17.76
CA GLU A 33 -12.23 -14.94 -17.57
C GLU A 33 -12.22 -15.39 -16.10
N ILE A 34 -11.07 -15.32 -15.43
CA ILE A 34 -10.92 -15.74 -14.03
C ILE A 34 -11.67 -14.80 -13.08
N MET A 35 -11.59 -13.49 -13.31
CA MET A 35 -12.14 -12.49 -12.39
C MET A 35 -13.59 -12.14 -12.68
N GLN A 36 -14.17 -12.63 -13.77
CA GLN A 36 -15.55 -12.34 -14.19
C GLN A 36 -15.80 -10.83 -14.25
N ALA A 37 -14.84 -10.10 -14.80
CA ALA A 37 -14.84 -8.64 -14.87
C ALA A 37 -14.36 -8.18 -16.24
N SER A 38 -14.98 -7.14 -16.77
CA SER A 38 -14.72 -6.68 -18.14
C SER A 38 -13.26 -6.31 -18.39
N GLN A 39 -12.79 -6.59 -19.60
CA GLN A 39 -11.44 -6.26 -20.06
C GLN A 39 -11.01 -4.79 -19.78
N PRO A 40 -11.86 -3.76 -19.99
CA PRO A 40 -11.50 -2.37 -19.68
C PRO A 40 -11.21 -2.16 -18.20
N ARG A 41 -12.00 -2.79 -17.31
CA ARG A 41 -11.81 -2.71 -15.86
C ARG A 41 -10.49 -3.36 -15.46
N ILE A 42 -10.21 -4.58 -15.93
CA ILE A 42 -8.94 -5.27 -15.67
C ILE A 42 -7.76 -4.44 -16.18
N SER A 43 -7.85 -3.89 -17.39
CA SER A 43 -6.81 -3.08 -18.00
C SER A 43 -6.50 -1.82 -17.19
N GLN A 44 -7.51 -1.19 -16.57
CA GLN A 44 -7.31 -0.05 -15.68
C GLN A 44 -6.52 -0.44 -14.42
N HIS A 45 -6.86 -1.56 -13.77
CA HIS A 45 -6.10 -2.05 -12.61
C HIS A 45 -4.65 -2.40 -13.00
N LEU A 46 -4.45 -3.08 -14.13
CA LEU A 46 -3.11 -3.40 -14.65
C LEU A 46 -2.30 -2.15 -14.98
N LYS A 47 -2.93 -1.08 -15.51
CA LYS A 47 -2.24 0.19 -15.76
C LYS A 47 -1.66 0.78 -14.47
N VAL A 48 -2.46 0.82 -13.39
CA VAL A 48 -2.00 1.31 -12.08
C VAL A 48 -0.88 0.44 -11.52
N LEU A 49 -1.03 -0.89 -11.60
CA LEU A 49 0.00 -1.83 -11.14
C LEU A 49 1.32 -1.70 -11.92
N LYS A 50 1.26 -1.47 -13.24
CA LYS A 50 2.43 -1.21 -14.08
C LYS A 50 3.08 0.12 -13.76
N GLN A 51 2.30 1.18 -13.52
CA GLN A 51 2.82 2.48 -13.09
C GLN A 51 3.53 2.38 -11.72
N ALA A 52 2.99 1.57 -10.82
CA ALA A 52 3.64 1.21 -9.55
C ALA A 52 4.79 0.19 -9.71
N ARG A 53 5.10 -0.23 -10.94
CA ARG A 53 6.13 -1.21 -11.31
C ARG A 53 5.97 -2.59 -10.64
N LEU A 54 4.78 -2.91 -10.14
CA LEU A 54 4.46 -4.19 -9.51
C LEU A 54 4.17 -5.29 -10.53
N VAL A 55 3.81 -4.92 -11.76
CA VAL A 55 3.51 -5.85 -12.85
C VAL A 55 4.39 -5.50 -14.04
N ASN A 56 4.99 -6.54 -14.64
CA ASN A 56 5.66 -6.46 -15.93
C ASN A 56 4.69 -6.87 -17.04
N GLU A 57 4.93 -6.38 -18.25
CA GLU A 57 4.19 -6.80 -19.46
C GLU A 57 5.20 -7.15 -20.55
N ARG A 58 4.98 -8.28 -21.22
CA ARG A 58 5.71 -8.67 -22.42
C ARG A 58 4.76 -9.09 -23.52
N ARG A 59 5.23 -9.05 -24.76
CA ARG A 59 4.48 -9.52 -25.91
C ARG A 59 4.86 -10.96 -26.25
N GLU A 60 3.87 -11.84 -26.29
CA GLU A 60 4.01 -13.23 -26.74
C GLU A 60 3.09 -13.42 -27.95
N GLY A 61 3.69 -13.33 -29.15
CA GLY A 61 2.93 -13.31 -30.41
C GLY A 61 1.96 -12.12 -30.48
N GLN A 62 0.66 -12.42 -30.49
CA GLN A 62 -0.41 -11.41 -30.47
C GLN A 62 -0.88 -11.04 -29.06
N ARG A 63 -0.49 -11.81 -28.03
CA ARG A 63 -0.94 -11.60 -26.64
C ARG A 63 0.03 -10.70 -25.88
N ARG A 64 -0.52 -9.91 -24.94
CA ARG A 64 0.24 -9.20 -23.91
C ARG A 64 0.12 -9.97 -22.62
N VAL A 65 1.23 -10.58 -22.18
CA VAL A 65 1.29 -11.40 -20.98
C VAL A 65 1.85 -10.57 -19.85
N CYS A 66 1.14 -10.57 -18.72
CA CYS A 66 1.51 -9.88 -17.49
C CYS A 66 2.16 -10.84 -16.50
N SER A 67 3.15 -10.36 -15.74
CA SER A 67 3.82 -11.12 -14.68
C SER A 67 4.07 -10.26 -13.45
N LEU A 68 4.13 -10.88 -12.26
CA LEU A 68 4.44 -10.19 -11.02
C LEU A 68 5.93 -9.79 -10.97
N ASN A 69 6.21 -8.52 -10.69
CA ASN A 69 7.58 -8.07 -10.43
C ASN A 69 7.99 -8.33 -8.98
N ARG A 70 8.35 -9.59 -8.68
CA ARG A 70 8.73 -10.03 -7.33
C ARG A 70 9.96 -9.30 -6.79
N SER A 71 10.97 -9.09 -7.63
CA SER A 71 12.21 -8.45 -7.23
C SER A 71 11.95 -7.04 -6.70
N LEU A 72 11.21 -6.23 -7.46
CA LEU A 72 10.92 -4.86 -7.06
C LEU A 72 9.94 -4.79 -5.87
N LEU A 73 8.97 -5.71 -5.79
CA LEU A 73 8.08 -5.82 -4.63
C LEU A 73 8.88 -6.07 -3.35
N ASN A 74 9.77 -7.07 -3.37
CA ASN A 74 10.60 -7.41 -2.21
C ASN A 74 11.55 -6.28 -1.84
N HIS A 75 12.18 -5.65 -2.84
CA HIS A 75 13.05 -4.49 -2.62
C HIS A 75 12.28 -3.35 -1.92
N ASN A 76 11.13 -2.94 -2.45
CA ASN A 76 10.35 -1.85 -1.84
C ASN A 76 9.83 -2.18 -0.44
N ILE A 77 9.48 -3.45 -0.16
CA ILE A 77 9.09 -3.89 1.18
C ILE A 77 10.29 -3.80 2.13
N ASN A 78 11.46 -4.29 1.72
CA ASN A 78 12.66 -4.22 2.55
C ASN A 78 13.09 -2.77 2.81
N GLU A 79 13.04 -1.90 1.80
CA GLU A 79 13.32 -0.47 1.97
C GLU A 79 12.33 0.19 2.95
N PHE A 80 11.05 -0.20 2.92
CA PHE A 80 10.07 0.29 3.87
C PHE A 80 10.34 -0.20 5.29
N LEU A 81 10.70 -1.47 5.47
CA LEU A 81 11.05 -2.03 6.77
C LEU A 81 12.31 -1.35 7.33
N ASN A 82 13.34 -1.16 6.49
CA ASN A 82 14.55 -0.43 6.86
C ASN A 82 14.23 0.99 7.32
N TYR A 83 13.36 1.69 6.61
CA TYR A 83 12.89 3.02 7.01
C TYR A 83 12.18 3.03 8.38
N LEU A 84 11.41 1.98 8.70
CA LEU A 84 10.74 1.86 10.01
C LEU A 84 11.70 1.47 11.15
N GLU A 85 12.76 0.73 10.84
CA GLU A 85 13.77 0.30 11.81
C GLU A 85 14.85 1.37 12.05
N GLU A 86 14.99 2.33 11.14
CA GLU A 86 15.92 3.44 11.26
C GLU A 86 15.56 4.34 12.46
N PRO A 87 16.52 4.61 13.39
CA PRO A 87 16.28 5.52 14.50
C PRO A 87 15.82 6.91 14.01
N LEU A 88 14.77 7.46 14.65
CA LEU A 88 14.22 8.78 14.29
C LEU A 88 15.26 9.91 14.36
N GLU A 89 16.29 9.75 15.20
CA GLU A 89 17.42 10.69 15.32
C GLU A 89 18.18 10.87 14.00
N ASN A 90 18.17 9.84 13.14
CA ASN A 90 18.81 9.86 11.83
C ASN A 90 17.90 10.41 10.73
N ASN A 91 16.65 10.78 11.07
CA ASN A 91 15.68 11.28 10.11
C ASN A 91 15.38 12.78 10.36
N PRO A 92 16.13 13.70 9.73
CA PRO A 92 16.03 15.13 10.01
C PRO A 92 14.63 15.71 9.69
N ASP A 93 13.92 15.09 8.74
CA ASP A 93 12.57 15.49 8.32
C ASP A 93 11.53 15.29 9.44
N LEU A 94 11.85 14.50 10.47
CA LEU A 94 10.98 14.21 11.62
C LEU A 94 11.50 14.82 12.93
N SER A 95 12.40 15.80 12.86
CA SER A 95 13.00 16.40 14.06
C SER A 95 11.98 17.07 14.99
N GLU A 96 10.98 17.76 14.44
CA GLU A 96 9.91 18.37 15.24
C GLU A 96 8.98 17.31 15.87
N GLU A 97 8.65 16.25 15.12
CA GLU A 97 7.91 15.09 15.60
C GLU A 97 8.65 14.37 16.72
N LEU A 98 9.96 14.16 16.57
CA LEU A 98 10.81 13.54 17.58
C LEU A 98 10.82 14.37 18.87
N PHE A 99 10.97 15.69 18.76
CA PHE A 99 10.89 16.58 19.91
C PHE A 99 9.52 16.47 20.61
N ARG A 100 8.41 16.54 19.85
CA ARG A 100 7.06 16.39 20.40
C ARG A 100 6.84 15.03 21.05
N LEU A 101 7.36 13.95 20.46
CA LEU A 101 7.29 12.59 20.97
C LEU A 101 8.02 12.48 22.32
N GLN A 102 9.22 13.03 22.42
CA GLN A 102 10.02 13.05 23.66
C GLN A 102 9.35 13.87 24.77
N CYS A 103 8.57 14.89 24.42
CA CYS A 103 7.83 15.72 25.38
C CYS A 103 6.47 15.14 25.80
N LEU A 104 6.05 13.96 25.32
CA LEU A 104 4.77 13.36 25.72
C LEU A 104 4.80 12.88 27.17
N ASP A 105 4.01 13.53 28.03
CA ASP A 105 3.84 13.19 29.45
C ASP A 105 2.76 12.12 29.70
N GLY A 106 2.19 11.54 28.64
CA GLY A 106 1.10 10.56 28.71
C GLY A 106 -0.27 11.13 29.15
N GLN A 107 -0.34 12.40 29.56
CA GLN A 107 -1.56 13.05 30.03
C GLN A 107 -2.26 13.89 28.95
N SER A 108 -1.61 14.11 27.82
CA SER A 108 -2.15 14.89 26.69
C SER A 108 -3.52 14.38 26.20
N CYS A 109 -3.72 13.06 26.12
CA CYS A 109 -5.03 12.46 25.77
C CYS A 109 -6.09 12.71 26.85
N LEU A 110 -5.75 12.60 28.15
CA LEU A 110 -6.68 12.84 29.25
C LEU A 110 -7.11 14.31 29.31
N ARG A 111 -6.20 15.25 29.05
CA ARG A 111 -6.52 16.69 28.98
C ARG A 111 -7.44 17.02 27.80
N LYS A 112 -7.29 16.32 26.67
CA LYS A 112 -8.04 16.58 25.43
C LYS A 112 -9.41 15.89 25.38
N TYR A 113 -9.53 14.68 25.92
CA TYR A 113 -10.77 13.87 25.84
C TYR A 113 -11.42 13.58 27.20
N GLY A 114 -10.75 13.83 28.34
CA GLY A 114 -11.27 13.58 29.68
C GLY A 114 -12.27 14.61 30.23
N LYS A 115 -12.70 15.60 29.43
CA LYS A 115 -13.74 16.58 29.79
C LYS A 115 -15.15 16.19 29.31
N ALA A 116 -15.44 14.89 29.17
CA ALA A 116 -16.72 14.39 28.66
C ALA A 116 -17.60 13.64 29.68
N GLU A 117 -17.26 13.60 30.99
CA GLU A 117 -18.02 12.80 31.96
C GLU A 117 -18.57 13.55 33.20
N HIS A 118 -18.84 14.85 33.10
CA HIS A 118 -19.64 15.55 34.12
C HIS A 118 -20.73 16.43 33.51
N LYS A 119 -21.79 15.79 32.99
CA LYS A 119 -23.16 16.30 33.21
C LYS A 119 -23.86 15.30 34.11
N GLN A 120 -23.75 15.59 35.40
CA GLN A 120 -24.52 14.95 36.44
C GLN A 120 -26.00 15.04 36.08
N ASN A 121 -26.65 13.90 36.22
CA ASN A 121 -28.07 13.70 36.31
C ASN A 121 -28.63 14.61 37.41
N THR A 122 -29.18 15.77 37.05
CA THR A 122 -30.02 16.59 37.94
C THR A 122 -31.46 16.48 37.49
N LYS A 123 -32.21 15.68 38.26
CA LYS A 123 -33.65 15.70 38.57
C LYS A 123 -34.64 16.04 37.47
#